data_AF-A0A8J9X5D0-F1
#
_entry.id   AF-A0A8J9X5D0-F1
#
_cell.length_a   1.000
_cell.length_b   1.000
_cell.length_c   1.000
_cell.angle_alpha   90.00
_cell.angle_beta   90.00
_cell.angle_gamma   90.00
#
_symmetry.space_group_name_H-M   'P 1'
#
loop_
_entity.id
_entity.type
_entity.pdbx_description
1 polymer ?
#
loop_
_entity_poly.entity_id
_entity_poly.type
_entity_poly.pdbx_seq_one_letter_code
_entity_poly.pdbx_strand_id
1 'polypeptide(L)'
;MYHFHRELNDTQVCDLINEKNYTIYEQPQDNDVICHWYFHERDQSGTQVMIASSESQNYLAVVFAGTDDLRTSLTDADILLTTFGDENFTLPDPRVRIHSGFNTAVFGQDVFREIVRKFDALRILRPQTRLFTTGHSLGASDSILTAVGLTLYYEKQAKLYDAHHEALPSYLRHPPPVITSLNFGCPRIGNSYWRDFVHMNPTVQRVNIWRVVLGWDLVPRLPKLIYHVGHTIQLYRNAYWESQADPENATAIAYYQHYGDVEEGLAGVPFGWANAPFIWVPGALLSHVARRYWEFLYAWTQSSPEHQATWVHSFVTIENASDYDDDTRPPNVDDDFWVDPPDDELFEATDELDMVSTAVK
;
A
#
# COMPACT_ATOMS: atom_id res chain seq x y z
N MET A 1 -16.53 -5.06 -0.90
CA MET A 1 -15.52 -4.58 -1.86
C MET A 1 -16.30 -4.32 -3.15
N TYR A 2 -16.21 -3.13 -3.75
CA TYR A 2 -16.97 -2.89 -4.98
C TYR A 2 -16.22 -3.45 -6.16
N HIS A 3 -16.94 -4.18 -6.98
CA HIS A 3 -16.52 -4.48 -8.34
C HIS A 3 -17.18 -3.42 -9.22
N PHE A 4 -16.41 -2.45 -9.72
CA PHE A 4 -16.83 -1.67 -10.89
C PHE A 4 -16.77 -2.63 -12.08
N HIS A 5 -17.79 -3.48 -12.22
CA HIS A 5 -17.90 -4.45 -13.29
C HIS A 5 -17.76 -3.77 -14.66
N ARG A 6 -17.47 -4.60 -15.68
CA ARG A 6 -17.25 -4.30 -17.11
C ARG A 6 -18.25 -3.37 -17.80
N GLU A 7 -19.29 -2.90 -17.12
CA GLU A 7 -20.43 -2.18 -17.70
C GLU A 7 -20.32 -0.65 -17.55
N LEU A 8 -19.57 -0.15 -16.56
CA LEU A 8 -19.40 1.30 -16.37
C LEU A 8 -18.21 1.82 -17.18
N ASN A 9 -18.40 2.96 -17.85
CA ASN A 9 -17.28 3.71 -18.42
C ASN A 9 -16.52 4.46 -17.31
N ASP A 10 -15.28 4.84 -17.58
CA ASP A 10 -14.39 5.41 -16.57
C ASP A 10 -14.94 6.71 -15.93
N THR A 11 -15.68 7.51 -16.70
CA THR A 11 -16.31 8.74 -16.21
C THR A 11 -17.42 8.45 -15.20
N GLN A 12 -18.26 7.45 -15.48
CA GLN A 12 -19.37 7.06 -14.60
C GLN A 12 -18.87 6.62 -13.21
N VAL A 13 -17.67 6.04 -13.11
CA VAL A 13 -17.09 5.67 -11.81
C VAL A 13 -16.82 6.90 -10.95
N CYS A 14 -16.24 7.96 -11.52
CA CYS A 14 -16.06 9.20 -10.78
C CYS A 14 -17.39 9.87 -10.45
N ASP A 15 -18.36 9.85 -11.36
CA ASP A 15 -19.70 10.41 -11.10
C ASP A 15 -20.36 9.71 -9.90
N LEU A 16 -20.35 8.38 -9.85
CA LEU A 16 -20.88 7.61 -8.72
C LEU A 16 -20.20 7.98 -7.39
N ILE A 17 -18.88 8.15 -7.39
CA ILE A 17 -18.13 8.53 -6.19
C ILE A 17 -18.50 9.94 -5.75
N ASN A 18 -18.52 10.89 -6.68
CA ASN A 18 -18.81 12.29 -6.42
C ASN A 18 -20.27 12.52 -5.99
N GLU A 19 -21.20 11.72 -6.52
CA GLU A 19 -22.63 11.78 -6.22
C GLU A 19 -23.03 11.09 -4.91
N LYS A 20 -22.10 10.40 -4.22
CA LYS A 20 -22.48 9.71 -2.99
C LYS A 20 -23.07 8.32 -3.27
N ASN A 21 -23.08 7.87 -4.52
CA ASN A 21 -23.96 6.82 -5.02
C ASN A 21 -23.27 5.45 -5.00
N TYR A 22 -22.93 5.01 -3.78
CA TYR A 22 -22.27 3.72 -3.53
C TYR A 22 -22.64 3.20 -2.13
N THR A 23 -22.75 1.88 -1.95
CA THR A 23 -23.08 1.20 -0.67
C THR A 23 -21.87 0.69 0.13
N ILE A 24 -21.26 1.50 1.02
CA ILE A 24 -20.19 1.02 1.92
C ILE A 24 -20.85 0.67 3.25
N TYR A 25 -20.56 -0.53 3.75
CA TYR A 25 -21.18 -1.06 4.97
C TYR A 25 -21.00 -0.15 6.19
N GLU A 26 -19.87 0.56 6.31
CA GLU A 26 -19.57 1.48 7.42
C GLU A 26 -18.63 2.60 6.94
N GLN A 27 -19.16 3.78 6.60
CA GLN A 27 -18.34 4.97 6.33
C GLN A 27 -18.23 5.86 7.56
N PRO A 28 -17.14 6.64 7.69
CA PRO A 28 -17.20 7.89 8.44
C PRO A 28 -18.32 8.75 7.85
N GLN A 29 -19.19 9.28 8.70
CA GLN A 29 -20.40 10.03 8.30
C GLN A 29 -20.10 11.24 7.38
N ASP A 30 -18.86 11.75 7.41
CA ASP A 30 -18.41 12.95 6.70
C ASP A 30 -17.19 12.67 5.81
N ASN A 31 -17.36 12.00 4.67
CA ASN A 31 -16.33 12.01 3.63
C ASN A 31 -16.59 13.08 2.56
N ASP A 32 -15.53 13.76 2.15
CA ASP A 32 -15.51 14.79 1.10
C ASP A 32 -14.57 14.39 -0.05
N VAL A 33 -14.46 13.08 -0.28
CA VAL A 33 -13.60 12.53 -1.33
C VAL A 33 -14.19 12.87 -2.70
N ILE A 34 -13.38 13.50 -3.53
CA ILE A 34 -13.70 13.84 -4.91
C ILE A 34 -12.81 13.00 -5.85
N CYS A 35 -13.43 12.27 -6.75
CA CYS A 35 -12.79 11.59 -7.88
C CYS A 35 -12.60 12.57 -9.03
N HIS A 36 -11.35 12.76 -9.46
CA HIS A 36 -10.98 13.65 -10.58
C HIS A 36 -10.75 12.88 -11.87
N TRP A 37 -10.30 11.64 -11.74
CA TRP A 37 -10.01 10.76 -12.85
C TRP A 37 -10.00 9.31 -12.36
N TYR A 38 -10.50 8.42 -13.20
CA TYR A 38 -10.47 6.99 -13.00
C TYR A 38 -10.05 6.35 -14.33
N PHE A 39 -9.34 5.23 -14.25
CA PHE A 39 -8.94 4.44 -15.39
C PHE A 39 -8.96 2.96 -15.03
N HIS A 40 -9.51 2.15 -15.93
CA HIS A 40 -9.53 0.69 -15.82
C HIS A 40 -8.99 0.09 -17.12
N GLU A 41 -7.81 -0.51 -17.05
CA GLU A 41 -7.25 -1.30 -18.14
C GLU A 41 -7.90 -2.69 -18.15
N ARG A 42 -8.73 -2.98 -19.15
CA ARG A 42 -9.62 -4.16 -19.14
C ARG A 42 -9.05 -5.38 -19.85
N ASP A 43 -7.98 -5.24 -20.62
CA ASP A 43 -7.56 -6.22 -21.63
C ASP A 43 -6.29 -6.99 -21.24
N GLN A 44 -5.44 -6.48 -20.36
CA GLN A 44 -4.14 -7.10 -20.03
C GLN A 44 -3.90 -7.26 -18.53
N SER A 45 -3.62 -6.15 -17.86
CA SER A 45 -3.22 -6.03 -16.47
C SER A 45 -4.38 -6.01 -15.50
N GLY A 46 -5.59 -5.61 -15.94
CA GLY A 46 -6.69 -5.35 -15.03
C GLY A 46 -6.47 -4.14 -14.13
N THR A 47 -5.46 -3.31 -14.43
CA THR A 47 -5.06 -2.18 -13.58
C THR A 47 -6.18 -1.17 -13.46
N GLN A 48 -6.54 -0.86 -12.22
CA GLN A 48 -7.50 0.17 -11.87
C GLN A 48 -6.81 1.23 -11.03
N VAL A 49 -6.89 2.48 -11.49
CA VAL A 49 -6.27 3.63 -10.83
C VAL A 49 -7.20 4.81 -10.80
N MET A 50 -7.13 5.59 -9.72
CA MET A 50 -7.93 6.78 -9.49
C MET A 50 -7.06 7.92 -9.00
N ILE A 51 -7.39 9.14 -9.41
CA ILE A 51 -6.90 10.35 -8.75
C ILE A 51 -8.04 10.93 -7.93
N ALA A 52 -7.85 10.97 -6.61
CA ALA A 52 -8.84 11.42 -5.65
C ALA A 52 -8.27 12.52 -4.75
N SER A 53 -9.14 13.32 -4.15
CA SER A 53 -8.72 14.33 -3.18
C SER A 53 -9.76 14.54 -2.10
N SER A 54 -9.32 15.09 -0.98
CA SER A 54 -10.19 15.62 0.09
C SER A 54 -9.70 17.00 0.47
N GLU A 55 -10.62 17.96 0.55
CA GLU A 55 -10.31 19.33 0.97
C GLU A 55 -10.18 19.40 2.49
N SER A 56 -11.09 18.74 3.21
CA SER A 56 -11.11 18.67 4.68
C SER A 56 -9.85 18.01 5.24
N GLN A 57 -9.36 16.96 4.58
CA GLN A 57 -8.14 16.26 4.96
C GLN A 57 -6.89 16.81 4.23
N ASN A 58 -7.05 17.83 3.39
CA ASN A 58 -5.99 18.46 2.60
C ASN A 58 -5.03 17.45 1.93
N TYR A 59 -5.59 16.56 1.10
CA TYR A 59 -4.79 15.60 0.32
C TYR A 59 -5.21 15.49 -1.15
N LEU A 60 -4.24 15.08 -1.97
CA LEU A 60 -4.38 14.65 -3.36
C LEU A 60 -3.66 13.31 -3.49
N ALA A 61 -4.37 12.27 -3.92
CA ALA A 61 -3.89 10.90 -3.90
C ALA A 61 -4.05 10.22 -5.26
N VAL A 62 -3.06 9.41 -5.62
CA VAL A 62 -3.20 8.35 -6.64
C VAL A 62 -3.53 7.05 -5.92
N VAL A 63 -4.66 6.43 -6.23
CA VAL A 63 -5.19 5.25 -5.56
C VAL A 63 -5.26 4.10 -6.55
N PHE A 64 -4.56 3.01 -6.28
CA PHE A 64 -4.60 1.78 -7.10
C PHE A 64 -5.45 0.72 -6.41
N ALA A 65 -6.28 0.02 -7.20
CA ALA A 65 -7.00 -1.14 -6.71
C ALA A 65 -6.11 -2.39 -6.69
N GLY A 66 -6.40 -3.32 -5.78
CA GLY A 66 -5.89 -4.68 -5.87
C GLY A 66 -6.60 -5.49 -6.95
N THR A 67 -6.18 -6.73 -7.16
CA THR A 67 -6.89 -7.69 -8.02
C THR A 67 -7.78 -8.61 -7.19
N ASP A 68 -8.87 -9.07 -7.80
CA ASP A 68 -9.80 -10.03 -7.19
C ASP A 68 -9.24 -11.47 -7.22
N ASP A 69 -8.24 -11.76 -8.05
CA ASP A 69 -7.58 -13.07 -8.16
C ASP A 69 -6.15 -13.07 -7.61
N LEU A 70 -6.07 -12.91 -6.28
CA LEU A 70 -4.82 -12.88 -5.53
C LEU A 70 -4.02 -14.18 -5.65
N ARG A 71 -4.71 -15.32 -5.74
CA ARG A 71 -4.07 -16.63 -5.73
C ARG A 71 -3.31 -16.83 -7.04
N THR A 72 -3.95 -16.60 -8.18
CA THR A 72 -3.28 -16.72 -9.48
C THR A 72 -2.13 -15.72 -9.59
N SER A 73 -2.38 -14.46 -9.21
CA SER A 73 -1.41 -13.36 -9.35
C SER A 73 -0.13 -13.52 -8.49
N LEU A 74 -0.19 -14.26 -7.38
CA LEU A 74 0.96 -14.50 -6.50
C LEU A 74 1.64 -15.85 -6.75
N THR A 75 0.97 -16.77 -7.44
CA THR A 75 1.51 -18.12 -7.74
C THR A 75 2.15 -18.25 -9.11
N ASP A 76 2.06 -17.23 -9.97
CA ASP A 76 2.75 -17.23 -11.26
C ASP A 76 4.25 -17.43 -11.03
N ALA A 77 4.70 -18.65 -11.34
CA ALA A 77 5.98 -19.23 -10.91
C ALA A 77 7.19 -18.59 -11.58
N ASP A 78 6.97 -17.70 -12.54
CA ASP A 78 7.99 -16.89 -13.18
C ASP A 78 7.90 -15.47 -12.62
N ILE A 79 8.60 -15.22 -11.50
CA ILE A 79 8.88 -13.86 -11.01
C ILE A 79 9.82 -13.20 -12.05
N LEU A 80 9.24 -12.75 -13.16
CA LEU A 80 9.96 -12.07 -14.22
C LEU A 80 10.29 -10.67 -13.74
N LEU A 81 11.58 -10.36 -13.66
CA LEU A 81 12.06 -9.04 -13.30
C LEU A 81 12.44 -8.24 -14.55
N THR A 82 11.97 -7.01 -14.63
CA THR A 82 12.26 -6.05 -15.71
C THR A 82 12.89 -4.77 -15.15
N THR A 83 13.40 -3.92 -16.02
CA THR A 83 13.87 -2.58 -15.64
C THR A 83 12.70 -1.70 -15.20
N PHE A 84 12.93 -0.83 -14.22
CA PHE A 84 11.93 0.16 -13.81
C PHE A 84 11.59 1.11 -14.96
N GLY A 85 10.30 1.32 -15.20
CA GLY A 85 9.78 2.29 -16.15
C GLY A 85 9.51 1.74 -17.56
N ASP A 86 9.54 2.63 -18.55
CA ASP A 86 9.34 2.35 -19.97
C ASP A 86 10.50 2.90 -20.84
N GLU A 87 10.37 2.80 -22.17
CA GLU A 87 11.40 3.28 -23.12
C GLU A 87 11.70 4.80 -23.01
N ASN A 88 10.73 5.59 -22.53
CA ASN A 88 10.83 7.05 -22.41
C ASN A 88 11.22 7.49 -20.99
N PHE A 89 11.02 6.63 -20.00
CA PHE A 89 11.21 6.90 -18.59
C PHE A 89 11.75 5.66 -17.89
N THR A 90 13.07 5.51 -17.81
CA THR A 90 13.73 4.39 -17.12
C THR A 90 14.90 4.83 -16.25
N LEU A 91 15.34 3.96 -15.34
CA LEU A 91 16.51 4.19 -14.51
C LEU A 91 17.81 3.93 -15.27
N PRO A 92 18.88 4.72 -15.01
CA PRO A 92 20.17 4.50 -15.66
C PRO A 92 20.86 3.19 -15.29
N ASP A 93 20.67 2.68 -14.06
CA ASP A 93 21.28 1.44 -13.61
C ASP A 93 20.39 0.25 -14.00
N PRO A 94 20.79 -0.59 -14.98
CA PRO A 94 19.98 -1.71 -15.43
C PRO A 94 19.86 -2.80 -14.36
N ARG A 95 20.72 -2.83 -13.33
CA ARG A 95 20.64 -3.83 -12.26
C ARG A 95 19.45 -3.62 -11.35
N VAL A 96 18.88 -2.42 -11.32
CA VAL A 96 17.62 -2.15 -10.62
C VAL A 96 16.49 -2.82 -11.38
N ARG A 97 15.94 -3.89 -10.79
CA ARG A 97 14.90 -4.69 -11.43
C ARG A 97 13.69 -4.86 -10.52
N ILE A 98 12.51 -4.77 -11.11
CA ILE A 98 11.21 -4.89 -10.44
C ILE A 98 10.34 -5.93 -11.14
N HIS A 99 9.34 -6.46 -10.43
CA HIS A 99 8.38 -7.41 -10.98
C HIS A 99 7.72 -6.84 -12.25
N SER A 100 7.75 -7.61 -13.34
CA SER A 100 7.27 -7.18 -14.65
C SER A 100 5.79 -6.80 -14.64
N GLY A 101 4.95 -7.56 -13.94
CA GLY A 101 3.52 -7.26 -13.77
C GLY A 101 3.28 -5.86 -13.19
N PHE A 102 3.92 -5.51 -12.07
CA PHE A 102 3.78 -4.19 -11.45
C PHE A 102 4.35 -3.08 -12.33
N ASN A 103 5.46 -3.33 -13.04
CA ASN A 103 6.01 -2.36 -13.99
C ASN A 103 5.01 -2.07 -15.13
N THR A 104 4.45 -3.12 -15.72
CA THR A 104 3.47 -3.00 -16.80
C THR A 104 2.19 -2.33 -16.34
N ALA A 105 1.73 -2.59 -15.12
CA ALA A 105 0.55 -1.93 -14.54
C ALA A 105 0.71 -0.40 -14.46
N VAL A 106 1.90 0.08 -14.08
CA VAL A 106 2.15 1.53 -13.91
C VAL A 106 2.59 2.21 -15.20
N PHE A 107 3.52 1.60 -15.94
CA PHE A 107 4.17 2.24 -17.09
C PHE A 107 3.65 1.73 -18.44
N GLY A 108 2.80 0.70 -18.44
CA GLY A 108 2.09 0.26 -19.64
C GLY A 108 0.98 1.25 -20.03
N GLN A 109 0.59 1.21 -21.30
CA GLN A 109 -0.55 1.95 -21.86
C GLN A 109 -0.61 3.45 -21.48
N ASP A 110 0.55 4.08 -21.31
CA ASP A 110 0.67 5.50 -20.94
C ASP A 110 0.01 5.90 -19.60
N VAL A 111 -0.28 4.93 -18.72
CA VAL A 111 -0.94 5.15 -17.42
C VAL A 111 -0.16 6.16 -16.57
N PHE A 112 1.14 5.94 -16.38
CA PHE A 112 2.00 6.87 -15.64
C PHE A 112 2.00 8.27 -16.25
N ARG A 113 1.98 8.40 -17.58
CA ARG A 113 1.95 9.70 -18.27
C ARG A 113 0.65 10.45 -18.01
N GLU A 114 -0.49 9.75 -18.04
CA GLU A 114 -1.78 10.36 -17.69
C GLU A 114 -1.87 10.72 -16.21
N ILE A 115 -1.33 9.88 -15.31
CA ILE A 115 -1.20 10.20 -13.88
C ILE A 115 -0.43 11.51 -13.73
N VAL A 116 0.78 11.62 -14.28
CA VAL A 116 1.59 12.86 -14.23
C VAL A 116 0.79 14.06 -14.71
N ARG A 117 0.15 13.96 -15.88
CA ARG A 117 -0.61 15.06 -16.49
C ARG A 117 -1.75 15.55 -15.60
N LYS A 118 -2.56 14.62 -15.08
CA LYS A 118 -3.74 14.94 -14.25
C LYS A 118 -3.35 15.38 -12.85
N PHE A 119 -2.39 14.69 -12.25
CA PHE A 119 -1.91 14.98 -10.91
C PHE A 119 -1.22 16.35 -10.84
N ASP A 120 -0.42 16.70 -11.85
CA ASP A 120 0.23 18.01 -11.92
C ASP A 120 -0.79 19.15 -12.10
N ALA A 121 -1.80 18.98 -12.98
CA ALA A 121 -2.87 19.96 -13.14
C ALA A 121 -3.59 20.27 -11.82
N LEU A 122 -3.85 19.25 -10.99
CA LEU A 122 -4.49 19.43 -9.68
C LEU A 122 -3.55 20.00 -8.63
N ARG A 123 -2.25 19.65 -8.68
CA ARG A 123 -1.23 20.20 -7.79
C ARG A 123 -1.04 21.70 -8.00
N ILE A 124 -1.11 22.17 -9.24
CA ILE A 124 -1.02 23.60 -9.58
C ILE A 124 -2.15 24.39 -8.94
N LEU A 125 -3.36 23.83 -8.94
CA LEU A 125 -4.53 24.43 -8.33
C LEU A 125 -4.50 24.38 -6.79
N ARG A 126 -3.77 23.42 -6.23
CA ARG A 126 -3.72 23.15 -4.79
C ARG A 126 -2.28 22.88 -4.31
N PRO A 127 -1.40 23.90 -4.31
CA PRO A 127 0.04 23.72 -4.08
C PRO A 127 0.40 23.34 -2.63
N GLN A 128 -0.51 23.54 -1.68
CA GLN A 128 -0.31 23.22 -0.24
C GLN A 128 -0.87 21.84 0.15
N THR A 129 -1.37 21.10 -0.82
CA THR A 129 -2.00 19.81 -0.57
C THR A 129 -0.97 18.70 -0.42
N ARG A 130 -1.18 17.83 0.57
CA ARG A 130 -0.33 16.67 0.79
C ARG A 130 -0.50 15.67 -0.35
N LEU A 131 0.61 15.18 -0.90
CA LEU A 131 0.59 14.27 -2.04
C LEU A 131 0.77 12.83 -1.57
N PHE A 132 -0.16 11.96 -1.98
CA PHE A 132 -0.14 10.56 -1.62
C PHE A 132 -0.17 9.64 -2.83
N THR A 133 0.39 8.46 -2.65
CA THR A 133 -0.05 7.28 -3.38
C THR A 133 -0.52 6.23 -2.38
N THR A 134 -1.52 5.45 -2.76
CA THR A 134 -2.01 4.38 -1.90
C THR A 134 -2.57 3.25 -2.73
N GLY A 135 -2.69 2.09 -2.10
CA GLY A 135 -3.25 0.90 -2.68
C GLY A 135 -3.24 -0.24 -1.69
N HIS A 136 -4.04 -1.24 -2.00
CA HIS A 136 -4.10 -2.50 -1.27
C HIS A 136 -3.62 -3.64 -2.18
N SER A 137 -2.97 -4.64 -1.59
CA SER A 137 -2.52 -5.83 -2.33
C SER A 137 -1.60 -5.51 -3.51
N LEU A 138 -1.88 -5.96 -4.73
CA LEU A 138 -1.10 -5.60 -5.92
C LEU A 138 -1.08 -4.08 -6.15
N GLY A 139 -2.19 -3.38 -5.94
CA GLY A 139 -2.26 -1.93 -6.04
C GLY A 139 -1.34 -1.21 -5.05
N ALA A 140 -0.99 -1.85 -3.93
CA ALA A 140 0.04 -1.32 -3.03
C ALA A 140 1.42 -1.22 -3.72
N SER A 141 1.77 -2.23 -4.53
CA SER A 141 3.03 -2.24 -5.29
C SER A 141 3.02 -1.15 -6.36
N ASP A 142 1.93 -1.04 -7.11
CA ASP A 142 1.75 -0.04 -8.15
C ASP A 142 1.80 1.38 -7.57
N SER A 143 1.25 1.57 -6.36
CA SER A 143 1.34 2.84 -5.63
C SER A 143 2.77 3.22 -5.25
N ILE A 144 3.61 2.26 -4.84
CA ILE A 144 5.03 2.50 -4.53
C ILE A 144 5.79 2.88 -5.80
N LEU A 145 5.61 2.11 -6.88
CA LEU A 145 6.27 2.39 -8.15
C LEU A 145 5.88 3.76 -8.70
N THR A 146 4.60 4.12 -8.58
CA THR A 146 4.09 5.44 -8.97
C THR A 146 4.69 6.55 -8.12
N ALA A 147 4.82 6.36 -6.79
CA ALA A 147 5.42 7.37 -5.92
C ALA A 147 6.90 7.61 -6.30
N VAL A 148 7.68 6.55 -6.47
CA VAL A 148 9.07 6.63 -6.91
C VAL A 148 9.16 7.28 -8.30
N GLY A 149 8.28 6.89 -9.23
CA GLY A 149 8.22 7.47 -10.57
C GLY A 149 7.93 8.97 -10.54
N LEU A 150 6.92 9.41 -9.77
CA LEU A 150 6.58 10.82 -9.62
C LEU A 150 7.74 11.62 -9.00
N THR A 151 8.42 11.08 -7.99
CA THR A 151 9.60 11.71 -7.39
C THR A 151 10.71 11.90 -8.42
N LEU A 152 11.04 10.85 -9.18
CA LEU A 152 12.05 10.91 -10.24
C LEU A 152 11.67 11.88 -11.36
N TYR A 153 10.39 11.91 -11.75
CA TYR A 153 9.87 12.86 -12.72
C TYR A 153 10.08 14.30 -12.25
N TYR A 154 9.68 14.64 -11.02
CA TYR A 154 9.82 16.00 -10.50
C TYR A 154 11.28 16.41 -10.28
N GLU A 155 12.14 15.49 -9.83
CA GLU A 155 13.59 15.73 -9.72
C GLU A 155 14.24 15.99 -11.09
N LYS A 156 13.85 15.24 -12.13
CA LYS A 156 14.31 15.48 -13.50
C LYS A 156 13.87 16.86 -14.00
N GLN A 157 12.62 17.24 -13.76
CA GLN A 157 12.10 18.55 -14.17
C GLN A 157 12.81 19.71 -13.45
N ALA A 158 13.09 19.56 -12.15
CA ALA A 158 13.85 20.56 -11.40
C ALA A 158 15.28 20.75 -11.94
N LYS A 159 15.98 19.65 -12.28
CA LYS A 159 17.33 19.72 -12.86
C LYS A 159 17.35 20.37 -14.25
N LEU A 160 16.34 20.10 -15.08
CA LEU A 160 16.20 20.75 -16.39
C LEU A 160 15.97 22.25 -16.25
N TYR A 161 15.20 22.68 -15.24
CA TYR A 161 15.00 24.10 -14.95
C TYR A 161 16.29 24.83 -14.60
N ASP A 162 17.10 24.28 -13.68
CA ASP A 162 18.37 24.88 -13.27
C ASP A 162 19.36 25.02 -14.44
N ALA A 163 19.33 24.08 -15.38
CA ALA A 163 20.23 24.07 -16.53
C ALA A 163 19.88 25.14 -17.60
N HIS A 164 18.59 25.45 -17.79
CA HIS A 164 18.13 26.21 -18.95
C HIS A 164 17.83 27.70 -18.69
N HIS A 165 17.84 28.20 -17.44
CA HIS A 165 17.55 29.62 -17.10
C HIS A 165 16.28 30.20 -17.76
N GLU A 166 15.35 29.36 -18.20
CA GLU A 166 14.14 29.79 -18.91
C GLU A 166 13.02 30.15 -17.92
N ALA A 167 12.24 31.18 -18.31
CA ALA A 167 11.12 31.70 -17.54
C ALA A 167 9.92 30.73 -17.57
N LEU A 168 9.96 29.69 -16.74
CA LEU A 168 8.79 28.82 -16.54
C LEU A 168 7.69 29.51 -15.71
N PRO A 169 6.41 29.10 -15.91
CA PRO A 169 5.29 29.50 -15.06
C PRO A 169 5.59 29.29 -13.58
N SER A 170 5.07 30.16 -12.72
CA SER A 170 5.37 30.22 -11.27
C SER A 170 5.15 28.90 -10.51
N TYR A 171 4.28 28.02 -10.98
CA TYR A 171 3.96 26.75 -10.33
C TYR A 171 5.06 25.67 -10.47
N LEU A 172 6.03 25.84 -11.37
CA LEU A 172 7.20 24.95 -11.51
C LEU A 172 8.41 25.43 -10.69
N ARG A 173 8.31 26.59 -10.01
CA ARG A 173 9.38 27.12 -9.13
C ARG A 173 9.40 26.51 -7.74
N HIS A 174 8.50 25.55 -7.49
CA HIS A 174 8.45 24.85 -6.22
C HIS A 174 9.47 23.71 -6.21
N PRO A 175 10.15 23.46 -5.07
CA PRO A 175 11.01 22.30 -4.95
C PRO A 175 10.21 21.03 -5.28
N PRO A 176 10.86 19.96 -5.76
CA PRO A 176 10.21 18.67 -5.94
C PRO A 176 9.40 18.31 -4.68
N PRO A 177 8.12 17.96 -4.83
CA PRO A 177 7.25 17.74 -3.70
C PRO A 177 7.67 16.48 -2.95
N VAL A 178 7.32 16.43 -1.67
CA VAL A 178 7.39 15.19 -0.90
C VAL A 178 6.15 14.37 -1.19
N ILE A 179 6.33 13.10 -1.55
CA ILE A 179 5.24 12.17 -1.86
C ILE A 179 5.23 11.08 -0.79
N THR A 180 4.07 10.85 -0.18
CA THR A 180 3.90 9.79 0.81
C THR A 180 3.14 8.61 0.18
N SER A 181 3.81 7.47 0.02
CA SER A 181 3.15 6.21 -0.31
C SER A 181 2.71 5.52 0.97
N LEU A 182 1.39 5.43 1.20
CA LEU A 182 0.81 4.69 2.32
C LEU A 182 0.02 3.52 1.76
N ASN A 183 0.44 2.29 2.04
CA ASN A 183 -0.16 1.13 1.40
C ASN A 183 -0.42 -0.02 2.37
N PHE A 184 -1.28 -0.96 1.95
CA PHE A 184 -1.83 -2.02 2.80
C PHE A 184 -1.62 -3.38 2.16
N GLY A 185 -1.07 -4.34 2.90
CA GLY A 185 -0.88 -5.70 2.39
C GLY A 185 0.05 -5.80 1.19
N CYS A 186 1.04 -4.91 1.09
CA CYS A 186 1.93 -4.83 -0.07
C CYS A 186 2.82 -6.07 -0.22
N PRO A 187 2.84 -6.76 -1.39
CA PRO A 187 3.82 -7.80 -1.66
C PRO A 187 5.22 -7.19 -1.87
N ARG A 188 6.22 -8.07 -2.00
CA ARG A 188 7.58 -7.70 -2.38
C ARG A 188 7.60 -7.31 -3.86
N ILE A 189 8.48 -6.37 -4.25
CA ILE A 189 8.36 -5.67 -5.55
C ILE A 189 9.58 -5.86 -6.46
N GLY A 190 10.80 -5.87 -5.92
CA GLY A 190 12.01 -5.83 -6.76
C GLY A 190 13.23 -6.47 -6.11
N ASN A 191 14.33 -6.54 -6.84
CA ASN A 191 15.56 -7.15 -6.34
C ASN A 191 16.26 -6.28 -5.28
N SER A 192 17.39 -6.75 -4.75
CA SER A 192 18.18 -6.00 -3.77
C SER A 192 18.65 -4.65 -4.29
N TYR A 193 19.02 -4.55 -5.57
CA TYR A 193 19.39 -3.28 -6.20
C TYR A 193 18.23 -2.27 -6.22
N TRP A 194 16.99 -2.72 -6.43
CA TRP A 194 15.80 -1.87 -6.28
C TRP A 194 15.65 -1.36 -4.85
N ARG A 195 15.82 -2.24 -3.85
CA ARG A 195 15.80 -1.83 -2.44
C ARG A 195 16.84 -0.77 -2.15
N ASP A 196 18.10 -1.05 -2.49
CA ASP A 196 19.22 -0.16 -2.21
C ASP A 196 19.05 1.17 -2.96
N PHE A 197 18.52 1.14 -4.19
CA PHE A 197 18.18 2.35 -4.91
C PHE A 197 17.15 3.20 -4.17
N VAL A 198 16.04 2.61 -3.71
CA VAL A 198 14.98 3.34 -2.99
C VAL A 198 15.47 3.89 -1.64
N HIS A 199 16.28 3.13 -0.91
CA HIS A 199 16.72 3.50 0.44
C HIS A 199 17.94 4.43 0.46
N MET A 200 18.84 4.32 -0.51
CA MET A 200 20.15 4.99 -0.46
C MET A 200 20.32 6.10 -1.51
N ASN A 201 19.54 6.10 -2.60
CA ASN A 201 19.74 7.08 -3.67
C ASN A 201 19.17 8.45 -3.27
N PRO A 202 19.99 9.54 -3.30
CA PRO A 202 19.53 10.87 -2.90
C PRO A 202 18.41 11.42 -3.78
N THR A 203 18.26 10.95 -5.02
CA THR A 203 17.21 11.40 -5.95
C THR A 203 15.82 10.92 -5.54
N VAL A 204 15.71 9.91 -4.68
CA VAL A 204 14.41 9.39 -4.22
C VAL A 204 14.18 9.66 -2.72
N GLN A 205 15.00 10.48 -2.06
CA GLN A 205 14.82 10.82 -0.64
C GLN A 205 13.54 11.62 -0.33
N ARG A 206 12.87 12.15 -1.36
CA ARG A 206 11.59 12.86 -1.23
C ARG A 206 10.36 11.94 -1.33
N VAL A 207 10.54 10.63 -1.19
CA VAL A 207 9.46 9.66 -1.09
C VAL A 207 9.43 9.04 0.31
N ASN A 208 8.28 9.11 0.97
CA ASN A 208 8.05 8.44 2.25
C ASN A 208 7.20 7.20 2.00
N ILE A 209 7.76 6.01 2.18
CA ILE A 209 7.05 4.75 1.92
C ILE A 209 6.70 4.07 3.24
N TRP A 210 5.40 3.92 3.50
CA TRP A 210 4.82 3.30 4.68
C TRP A 210 3.95 2.13 4.28
N ARG A 211 4.22 0.97 4.86
CA ARG A 211 3.54 -0.27 4.51
C ARG A 211 2.90 -0.85 5.74
N VAL A 212 1.58 -0.89 5.71
CA VAL A 212 0.75 -1.38 6.80
C VAL A 212 0.43 -2.84 6.53
N VAL A 213 0.72 -3.68 7.51
CA VAL A 213 0.56 -5.13 7.42
C VAL A 213 -0.29 -5.62 8.58
N LEU A 214 -1.40 -6.29 8.27
CA LEU A 214 -2.34 -6.79 9.26
C LEU A 214 -2.01 -8.23 9.65
N GLY A 215 -1.61 -8.44 10.90
CA GLY A 215 -1.40 -9.76 11.50
C GLY A 215 -0.68 -10.73 10.57
N TRP A 216 -1.40 -11.79 10.21
CA TRP A 216 -0.93 -12.94 9.43
C TRP A 216 -1.10 -12.77 7.93
N ASP A 217 -1.31 -11.55 7.43
CA ASP A 217 -1.45 -11.30 6.00
C ASP A 217 -0.30 -11.95 5.20
N LEU A 218 -0.69 -12.91 4.33
CA LEU A 218 0.22 -13.71 3.52
C LEU A 218 0.88 -12.89 2.40
N VAL A 219 0.19 -11.88 1.85
CA VAL A 219 0.62 -11.22 0.62
C VAL A 219 1.92 -10.43 0.80
N PRO A 220 2.14 -9.68 1.90
CA PRO A 220 3.44 -9.12 2.22
C PRO A 220 4.55 -10.15 2.43
N ARG A 221 4.24 -11.44 2.53
CA ARG A 221 5.24 -12.51 2.62
C ARG A 221 5.58 -13.11 1.26
N LEU A 222 5.01 -12.58 0.19
CA LEU A 222 5.18 -13.05 -1.17
C LEU A 222 5.59 -11.92 -2.11
N PRO A 223 6.15 -12.27 -3.28
CA PRO A 223 6.75 -13.56 -3.57
C PRO A 223 8.12 -13.72 -2.85
N LYS A 224 8.67 -14.94 -2.88
CA LYS A 224 9.99 -15.24 -2.29
C LYS A 224 11.11 -14.68 -3.21
N LEU A 225 12.30 -14.45 -2.66
CA LEU A 225 13.52 -14.03 -3.40
C LEU A 225 13.54 -12.61 -3.99
N ILE A 226 12.53 -11.79 -3.73
CA ILE A 226 12.57 -10.35 -3.97
C ILE A 226 12.40 -9.59 -2.66
N TYR A 227 12.51 -8.27 -2.72
CA TYR A 227 12.71 -7.39 -1.58
C TYR A 227 11.61 -6.35 -1.47
N HIS A 228 11.48 -5.95 -0.22
CA HIS A 228 10.60 -4.92 0.29
C HIS A 228 11.32 -3.56 0.28
N VAL A 229 10.57 -2.46 0.23
CA VAL A 229 11.08 -1.08 0.36
C VAL A 229 10.18 -0.24 1.24
N GLY A 230 10.73 0.78 1.90
CA GLY A 230 10.02 1.60 2.90
C GLY A 230 9.88 0.96 4.28
N HIS A 231 9.28 1.70 5.19
CA HIS A 231 9.01 1.29 6.58
C HIS A 231 7.85 0.29 6.65
N THR A 232 7.83 -0.54 7.68
CA THR A 232 6.73 -1.48 7.93
C THR A 232 6.05 -1.17 9.24
N ILE A 233 4.74 -0.92 9.20
CA ILE A 233 3.86 -0.89 10.36
C ILE A 233 3.15 -2.23 10.41
N GLN A 234 3.40 -3.01 11.45
CA GLN A 234 2.73 -4.27 11.70
C GLN A 234 1.60 -4.04 12.72
N LEU A 235 0.40 -4.43 12.34
CA LEU A 235 -0.80 -4.35 13.16
C LEU A 235 -1.09 -5.73 13.77
N TYR A 236 -1.41 -5.77 15.06
CA TYR A 236 -1.80 -6.99 15.77
C TYR A 236 -3.12 -6.76 16.52
N ARG A 237 -3.93 -7.81 16.65
CA ARG A 237 -5.02 -7.89 17.62
C ARG A 237 -4.64 -8.94 18.65
N ASN A 238 -4.75 -8.63 19.95
CA ASN A 238 -4.26 -9.53 20.99
C ASN A 238 -5.32 -10.54 21.47
N ALA A 239 -6.49 -10.67 20.82
CA ALA A 239 -7.46 -11.73 21.09
C ALA A 239 -8.33 -12.02 19.85
N TYR A 240 -8.59 -13.32 19.62
CA TYR A 240 -9.36 -13.82 18.46
C TYR A 240 -10.77 -14.30 18.81
N TRP A 241 -11.04 -14.61 20.08
CA TRP A 241 -12.18 -15.45 20.46
C TRP A 241 -13.44 -14.69 20.88
N GLU A 242 -13.44 -13.36 20.94
CA GLU A 242 -14.67 -12.62 21.23
C GLU A 242 -15.26 -12.05 19.95
N SER A 243 -16.49 -12.47 19.67
CA SER A 243 -17.42 -11.89 18.69
C SER A 243 -17.74 -10.40 18.95
N GLN A 244 -17.01 -9.76 19.87
CA GLN A 244 -16.89 -8.35 20.09
C GLN A 244 -15.39 -8.04 20.15
N ALA A 245 -14.81 -7.65 19.02
CA ALA A 245 -13.42 -7.21 19.01
C ALA A 245 -13.28 -5.98 19.93
N ASP A 246 -12.63 -6.15 21.08
CA ASP A 246 -12.30 -5.01 21.94
C ASP A 246 -11.31 -4.10 21.19
N PRO A 247 -11.70 -2.87 20.83
CA PRO A 247 -10.82 -1.95 20.13
C PRO A 247 -9.58 -1.58 20.97
N GLU A 248 -9.62 -1.77 22.29
CA GLU A 248 -8.49 -1.52 23.20
C GLU A 248 -7.39 -2.60 23.12
N ASN A 249 -7.64 -3.72 22.43
CA ASN A 249 -6.73 -4.85 22.37
C ASN A 249 -5.89 -4.88 21.07
N ALA A 250 -5.79 -3.76 20.37
CA ALA A 250 -5.02 -3.63 19.14
C ALA A 250 -3.62 -3.07 19.43
N THR A 251 -2.59 -3.51 18.69
CA THR A 251 -1.23 -2.93 18.80
C THR A 251 -0.66 -2.65 17.42
N ALA A 252 0.19 -1.62 17.33
CA ALA A 252 0.83 -1.20 16.09
C ALA A 252 2.32 -0.96 16.35
N ILE A 253 3.17 -1.66 15.61
CA ILE A 253 4.63 -1.63 15.78
C ILE A 253 5.26 -1.18 14.46
N ALA A 254 6.19 -0.22 14.51
CA ALA A 254 6.92 0.22 13.32
C ALA A 254 8.37 -0.28 13.28
N TYR A 255 8.74 -0.81 12.14
CA TYR A 255 10.07 -1.30 11.81
C TYR A 255 10.71 -0.43 10.73
N TYR A 256 12.00 -0.13 10.91
CA TYR A 256 12.72 0.76 10.03
C TYR A 256 13.08 0.06 8.72
N GLN A 257 12.74 0.68 7.59
CA GLN A 257 13.07 0.20 6.23
C GLN A 257 12.82 -1.30 5.96
N HIS A 258 11.90 -1.92 6.71
CA HIS A 258 11.64 -3.36 6.79
C HIS A 258 12.80 -4.21 7.34
N TYR A 259 14.05 -3.91 6.97
CA TYR A 259 15.22 -4.72 7.28
C TYR A 259 16.04 -4.19 8.48
N GLY A 260 15.69 -3.00 8.98
CA GLY A 260 16.43 -2.34 10.05
C GLY A 260 17.66 -1.59 9.53
N ASP A 261 18.31 -0.90 10.46
CA ASP A 261 19.60 -0.26 10.31
C ASP A 261 20.35 -0.42 11.63
N VAL A 262 21.34 -1.32 11.64
CA VAL A 262 22.11 -1.65 12.84
C VAL A 262 22.99 -0.48 13.28
N GLU A 263 23.49 0.33 12.34
CA GLU A 263 24.35 1.48 12.65
C GLU A 263 23.56 2.57 13.37
N GLU A 264 22.29 2.74 13.01
CA GLU A 264 21.35 3.67 13.65
C GLU A 264 20.60 3.06 14.85
N GLY A 265 20.86 1.79 15.19
CA GLY A 265 20.20 1.08 16.29
C GLY A 265 18.71 0.83 16.06
N LEU A 266 18.27 0.74 14.80
CA LEU A 266 16.87 0.59 14.40
C LEU A 266 16.59 -0.84 13.92
N ALA A 267 15.56 -1.48 14.47
CA ALA A 267 15.25 -2.86 14.17
C ALA A 267 14.44 -3.02 12.86
N GLY A 268 14.72 -4.13 12.17
CA GLY A 268 13.88 -4.67 11.09
C GLY A 268 12.74 -5.53 11.62
N VAL A 269 11.89 -6.03 10.71
CA VAL A 269 10.86 -7.02 11.09
C VAL A 269 11.51 -8.28 11.68
N PRO A 270 10.86 -8.95 12.64
CA PRO A 270 11.48 -10.06 13.39
C PRO A 270 11.80 -11.28 12.51
N PHE A 271 12.71 -12.12 13.00
CA PHE A 271 12.98 -13.43 12.40
C PHE A 271 11.69 -14.26 12.29
N GLY A 272 11.57 -15.07 11.24
CA GLY A 272 10.37 -15.88 11.01
C GLY A 272 9.14 -15.10 10.49
N TRP A 273 9.15 -13.75 10.48
CA TRP A 273 8.05 -12.92 9.97
C TRP A 273 7.57 -13.36 8.59
N ALA A 274 8.50 -13.73 7.70
CA ALA A 274 8.19 -14.19 6.34
C ALA A 274 7.52 -15.58 6.28
N ASN A 275 7.73 -16.43 7.29
CA ASN A 275 7.30 -17.81 7.29
C ASN A 275 6.02 -18.04 8.10
N ALA A 276 5.72 -17.18 9.08
CA ALA A 276 4.59 -17.38 10.01
C ALA A 276 3.24 -17.62 9.30
N PRO A 277 2.87 -16.87 8.24
CA PRO A 277 1.59 -17.07 7.56
C PRO A 277 1.41 -18.41 6.83
N PHE A 278 2.50 -19.15 6.58
CA PHE A 278 2.42 -20.46 5.92
C PHE A 278 1.98 -21.59 6.86
N ILE A 279 1.94 -21.34 8.17
CA ILE A 279 1.41 -22.30 9.16
C ILE A 279 -0.10 -22.49 8.94
N TRP A 280 -0.82 -21.43 8.56
CA TRP A 280 -2.24 -21.49 8.25
C TRP A 280 -2.64 -20.52 7.13
N VAL A 281 -2.61 -21.03 5.90
CA VAL A 281 -2.87 -20.26 4.68
C VAL A 281 -4.31 -19.70 4.59
N PRO A 282 -5.38 -20.43 4.96
CA PRO A 282 -6.76 -19.97 4.74
C PRO A 282 -7.08 -18.58 5.30
N GLY A 283 -6.77 -18.27 6.56
CA GLY A 283 -7.02 -16.90 7.05
C GLY A 283 -5.79 -16.03 7.23
N ALA A 284 -4.60 -16.52 6.87
CA ALA A 284 -3.58 -15.61 6.36
C ALA A 284 -4.09 -14.86 5.10
N LEU A 285 -4.90 -15.52 4.25
CA LEU A 285 -5.60 -14.85 3.15
C LEU A 285 -6.80 -14.01 3.63
N LEU A 286 -7.53 -14.44 4.65
CA LEU A 286 -8.62 -13.63 5.26
C LEU A 286 -8.10 -12.31 5.85
N SER A 287 -6.94 -12.35 6.52
CA SER A 287 -6.26 -11.16 7.06
C SER A 287 -5.87 -10.17 5.97
N HIS A 288 -5.70 -10.65 4.73
CA HIS A 288 -5.35 -9.81 3.61
C HIS A 288 -6.52 -8.98 3.08
N VAL A 289 -7.78 -9.30 3.37
CA VAL A 289 -8.93 -8.58 2.78
C VAL A 289 -8.92 -7.11 3.20
N ALA A 290 -9.01 -6.17 2.25
CA ALA A 290 -8.97 -4.72 2.52
C ALA A 290 -9.97 -4.26 3.60
N ARG A 291 -11.14 -4.90 3.65
CA ARG A 291 -12.16 -4.67 4.68
C ARG A 291 -11.60 -4.90 6.10
N ARG A 292 -10.74 -5.90 6.31
CA ARG A 292 -10.14 -6.18 7.63
C ARG A 292 -9.20 -5.07 8.08
N TYR A 293 -8.43 -4.50 7.15
CA TYR A 293 -7.62 -3.32 7.42
C TYR A 293 -8.48 -2.12 7.82
N TRP A 294 -9.57 -1.89 7.09
CA TRP A 294 -10.55 -0.85 7.42
C TRP A 294 -11.18 -1.05 8.79
N GLU A 295 -11.74 -2.23 9.06
CA GLU A 295 -12.36 -2.58 10.35
C GLU A 295 -11.38 -2.40 11.50
N PHE A 296 -10.12 -2.79 11.32
CA PHE A 296 -9.08 -2.60 12.31
C PHE A 296 -8.83 -1.11 12.61
N LEU A 297 -8.56 -0.31 11.58
CA LEU A 297 -8.23 1.10 11.76
C LEU A 297 -9.43 1.91 12.24
N TYR A 298 -10.62 1.60 11.72
CA TYR A 298 -11.86 2.24 12.16
C TYR A 298 -12.13 1.95 13.64
N ALA A 299 -12.05 0.69 14.07
CA ALA A 299 -12.17 0.34 15.48
C ALA A 299 -11.15 1.09 16.34
N TRP A 300 -9.90 1.21 15.88
CA TRP A 300 -8.87 2.00 16.57
C TRP A 300 -9.28 3.47 16.72
N THR A 301 -9.86 4.11 15.70
CA THR A 301 -10.34 5.51 15.80
C THR A 301 -11.52 5.69 16.76
N GLN A 302 -12.21 4.60 17.09
CA GLN A 302 -13.32 4.60 18.06
C GLN A 302 -12.88 4.15 19.47
N SER A 303 -11.62 3.76 19.65
CA SER A 303 -11.04 3.38 20.95
C SER A 303 -10.86 4.58 21.88
N SER A 304 -10.48 4.32 23.13
CA SER A 304 -10.13 5.31 24.14
C SER A 304 -9.02 6.25 23.63
N PRO A 305 -9.02 7.54 24.03
CA PRO A 305 -7.93 8.45 23.68
C PRO A 305 -6.54 7.93 24.09
N GLU A 306 -6.47 7.21 25.21
CA GLU A 306 -5.26 6.55 25.70
C GLU A 306 -4.77 5.49 24.69
N HIS A 307 -5.67 4.68 24.16
CA HIS A 307 -5.34 3.67 23.15
C HIS A 307 -5.03 4.27 21.78
N GLN A 308 -5.77 5.30 21.36
CA GLN A 308 -5.45 6.06 20.15
C GLN A 308 -4.01 6.61 20.19
N ALA A 309 -3.58 7.07 21.36
CA ALA A 309 -2.21 7.56 21.58
C ALA A 309 -1.13 6.47 21.53
N THR A 310 -1.51 5.18 21.56
CA THR A 310 -0.57 4.06 21.35
C THR A 310 -0.24 3.82 19.88
N TRP A 311 -0.86 4.57 18.95
CA TRP A 311 -0.42 4.58 17.57
C TRP A 311 1.07 4.91 17.49
N VAL A 312 1.74 4.28 16.52
CA VAL A 312 3.20 4.33 16.31
C VAL A 312 3.78 5.73 16.56
N HIS A 313 4.60 5.85 17.60
CA HIS A 313 5.38 7.06 17.91
C HIS A 313 6.87 6.93 17.58
N SER A 314 7.42 5.72 17.62
CA SER A 314 8.83 5.45 17.33
C SER A 314 9.01 4.12 16.61
N PHE A 315 10.16 3.98 15.94
CA PHE A 315 10.62 2.69 15.47
C PHE A 315 11.11 1.84 16.64
N VAL A 316 11.02 0.52 16.47
CA VAL A 316 11.66 -0.43 17.39
C VAL A 316 13.17 -0.23 17.34
N THR A 317 13.81 -0.14 18.51
CA THR A 317 15.26 0.01 18.68
C THR A 317 15.93 -1.31 19.02
N ILE A 318 17.20 -1.46 18.65
CA ILE A 318 18.02 -2.63 18.99
C ILE A 318 18.61 -2.39 20.39
N GLU A 319 18.15 -3.12 21.40
CA GLU A 319 18.63 -2.95 22.79
C GLU A 319 20.00 -3.61 23.02
N ASN A 320 20.32 -4.74 22.37
CA ASN A 320 21.66 -5.33 22.29
C ASN A 320 21.93 -5.97 20.92
N ALA A 321 23.14 -5.81 20.37
CA ALA A 321 23.53 -6.42 19.09
C ALA A 321 23.54 -7.96 19.09
N SER A 322 23.56 -8.59 20.28
CA SER A 322 23.41 -10.04 20.46
C SER A 322 21.97 -10.53 20.36
N ASP A 323 20.98 -9.65 20.55
CA ASP A 323 19.53 -9.97 20.47
C ASP A 323 19.04 -10.04 19.01
N TYR A 324 19.90 -9.72 18.04
CA TYR A 324 19.58 -9.90 16.62
C TYR A 324 19.59 -11.38 16.20
N ASP A 325 20.19 -12.25 17.02
CA ASP A 325 20.31 -13.70 16.83
C ASP A 325 19.59 -14.52 17.93
N ASP A 326 19.07 -13.85 18.97
CA ASP A 326 18.44 -14.50 20.14
C ASP A 326 16.96 -14.12 20.24
N ASP A 327 16.15 -15.08 20.70
CA ASP A 327 14.69 -15.12 20.75
C ASP A 327 14.08 -14.10 21.74
N THR A 328 14.71 -12.95 21.97
CA THR A 328 14.20 -11.90 22.87
C THR A 328 13.05 -11.17 22.17
N ARG A 329 11.89 -11.80 22.34
CA ARG A 329 10.53 -11.38 22.02
C ARG A 329 10.40 -9.85 22.07
N PRO A 330 9.70 -9.21 21.11
CA PRO A 330 9.22 -7.85 21.33
C PRO A 330 8.49 -7.83 22.67
N PRO A 331 8.74 -6.83 23.54
CA PRO A 331 8.14 -6.79 24.86
C PRO A 331 6.61 -6.86 24.70
N ASN A 332 6.01 -7.92 25.25
CA ASN A 332 4.58 -8.30 25.22
C ASN A 332 4.00 -9.08 24.02
N VAL A 333 4.79 -9.72 23.16
CA VAL A 333 4.23 -10.70 22.20
C VAL A 333 4.62 -12.11 22.66
N ASP A 334 3.85 -12.64 23.62
CA ASP A 334 4.01 -14.01 24.09
C ASP A 334 3.84 -15.00 22.93
N ASP A 335 4.48 -16.15 23.03
CA ASP A 335 4.35 -17.27 22.09
C ASP A 335 2.91 -17.81 22.02
N ASP A 336 2.07 -17.43 22.98
CA ASP A 336 0.62 -17.70 23.05
C ASP A 336 -0.24 -16.60 22.39
N PHE A 337 0.39 -15.53 21.88
CA PHE A 337 -0.21 -14.41 21.13
C PHE A 337 -0.45 -14.77 19.66
N TRP A 338 0.10 -15.91 19.23
CA TRP A 338 -0.11 -16.55 17.94
C TRP A 338 -1.37 -17.39 18.05
N VAL A 339 -2.50 -16.72 17.94
CA VAL A 339 -3.82 -17.34 17.91
C VAL A 339 -3.80 -18.56 16.99
N ASP A 340 -4.24 -19.68 17.55
CA ASP A 340 -4.66 -20.87 16.81
C ASP A 340 -5.38 -20.52 15.51
N PRO A 341 -5.21 -21.33 14.46
CA PRO A 341 -5.93 -21.13 13.22
C PRO A 341 -7.43 -20.96 13.53
N PRO A 342 -8.06 -19.88 13.03
CA PRO A 342 -9.49 -19.66 13.08
C PRO A 342 -10.26 -20.93 12.82
N ASP A 343 -11.05 -21.33 13.82
CA ASP A 343 -11.85 -22.52 13.77
C ASP A 343 -12.76 -22.51 12.53
N ASP A 344 -12.91 -23.69 11.94
CA ASP A 344 -13.68 -23.95 10.72
C ASP A 344 -15.17 -23.55 10.84
N GLU A 345 -15.66 -23.15 12.02
CA GLU A 345 -17.05 -22.76 12.28
C GLU A 345 -17.47 -21.44 11.59
N LEU A 346 -16.52 -20.62 11.13
CA LEU A 346 -16.83 -19.42 10.34
C LEU A 346 -17.21 -19.72 8.88
N PHE A 347 -17.01 -20.96 8.40
CA PHE A 347 -17.40 -21.36 7.04
C PHE A 347 -18.91 -21.60 6.89
N GLU A 348 -19.67 -21.84 7.96
CA GLU A 348 -21.11 -22.07 7.85
C GLU A 348 -21.92 -20.78 7.66
N ALA A 349 -21.39 -19.60 8.02
CA ALA A 349 -22.13 -18.34 7.98
C ALA A 349 -21.97 -17.54 6.67
N THR A 350 -20.96 -17.82 5.85
CA THR A 350 -20.75 -17.11 4.58
C THR A 350 -21.37 -17.81 3.37
N ASP A 351 -21.65 -19.12 3.46
CA ASP A 351 -22.30 -19.87 2.38
C ASP A 351 -23.82 -19.63 2.29
N GLU A 352 -24.47 -19.11 3.34
CA GLU A 352 -25.90 -18.77 3.28
C GLU A 352 -26.19 -17.43 2.58
N LEU A 353 -25.21 -16.54 2.41
CA LEU A 353 -25.41 -15.23 1.77
C LEU A 353 -25.19 -15.23 0.26
N ASP A 354 -24.57 -16.28 -0.30
CA ASP A 354 -24.42 -16.47 -1.75
C ASP A 354 -25.51 -17.37 -2.37
N MET A 355 -26.47 -17.87 -1.58
CA MET A 355 -27.58 -18.72 -2.07
C MET A 355 -28.90 -18.00 -2.35
N VAL A 356 -28.92 -16.65 -2.35
CA VAL A 356 -30.12 -15.87 -2.72
C VAL A 356 -29.88 -15.00 -3.97
N SER A 357 -29.50 -15.63 -5.09
CA SER A 357 -29.65 -15.00 -6.42
C SER A 357 -29.94 -15.98 -7.56
N THR A 358 -30.14 -17.27 -7.30
CA THR A 358 -30.61 -18.23 -8.31
C THR A 358 -31.96 -18.81 -7.92
N ALA A 359 -32.97 -17.96 -7.89
CA ALA A 359 -34.36 -18.37 -8.04
C ALA A 359 -35.25 -17.16 -8.33
N VAL A 360 -35.49 -16.85 -9.62
CA VAL A 360 -36.82 -16.70 -10.23
C VAL A 360 -36.61 -16.75 -11.75
N LYS A 361 -37.48 -17.52 -12.41
CA LYS A 361 -37.56 -17.76 -13.86
C LYS A 361 -37.78 -16.52 -14.70
#